data_AF-A0A3R6RMF1-F1
#
_entry.id   AF-A0A3R6RMF1-F1
#
_cell.length_a   1.000
_cell.length_b   1.000
_cell.length_c   1.000
_cell.angle_alpha   90.00
_cell.angle_beta   90.00
_cell.angle_gamma   90.00
#
_symmetry.space_group_name_H-M   'P 1'
#
loop_
_entity.id
_entity.type
_entity.pdbx_description
1 polymer ?
#
loop_
_entity_poly.entity_id
_entity_poly.type
_entity_poly.pdbx_seq_one_letter_code
_entity_poly.pdbx_strand_id
1 'polypeptide(L)'
;MGGFTYTTKQGDMWDYIAWRVYGDESLVYLLYRENPKYLDTFIFDEGVKLYCPEVEVINEDEDEDAPEWQEDEDDEDAEEDALDGVSDEGDEDEEDES
;
A
#
# COMPACT_ATOMS: atom_id res chain seq x y z
N MET A 1 -10.63 -32.28 -2.89
CA MET A 1 -9.43 -31.46 -3.10
C MET A 1 -9.74 -30.12 -2.50
N GLY A 2 -9.09 -29.80 -1.40
CA GLY A 2 -9.12 -28.45 -0.84
C GLY A 2 -8.37 -27.52 -1.81
N GLY A 3 -8.83 -26.28 -1.88
CA GLY A 3 -8.26 -25.24 -2.71
C GLY A 3 -8.96 -23.95 -2.34
N PHE A 4 -8.23 -22.87 -2.28
CA PHE A 4 -8.77 -21.57 -1.90
C PHE A 4 -8.82 -20.64 -3.12
N THR A 5 -9.60 -19.57 -3.00
CA THR A 5 -9.72 -18.58 -4.06
C THR A 5 -9.01 -17.32 -3.60
N TYR A 6 -7.93 -16.97 -4.30
CA TYR A 6 -7.23 -15.71 -4.07
C TYR A 6 -7.93 -14.61 -4.87
N THR A 7 -8.14 -13.45 -4.25
CA THR A 7 -8.67 -12.27 -4.94
C THR A 7 -7.51 -11.30 -5.17
N THR A 8 -7.19 -11.05 -6.44
CA THR A 8 -6.08 -10.17 -6.82
C THR A 8 -6.38 -8.72 -6.48
N LYS A 9 -5.31 -7.97 -6.21
CA LYS A 9 -5.31 -6.52 -6.12
C LYS A 9 -4.76 -5.90 -7.40
N GLN A 10 -4.97 -4.60 -7.58
CA GLN A 10 -4.47 -3.88 -8.74
C GLN A 10 -2.94 -3.92 -8.81
N GLY A 11 -2.41 -4.41 -9.93
CA GLY A 11 -0.96 -4.54 -10.13
C GLY A 11 -0.38 -5.89 -9.71
N ASP A 12 -1.20 -6.81 -9.20
CA ASP A 12 -0.74 -8.16 -8.85
C ASP A 12 -0.26 -8.91 -10.10
N MET A 13 0.82 -9.66 -9.93
CA MET A 13 1.39 -10.54 -10.96
C MET A 13 1.39 -11.99 -10.49
N TRP A 14 1.54 -12.92 -11.44
CA TRP A 14 1.52 -14.35 -11.12
C TRP A 14 2.59 -14.73 -10.09
N ASP A 15 3.82 -14.25 -10.25
CA ASP A 15 4.95 -14.47 -9.34
C ASP A 15 4.64 -13.98 -7.92
N TYR A 16 4.11 -12.75 -7.79
CA TYR A 16 3.69 -12.20 -6.51
C TYR A 16 2.62 -13.04 -5.82
N ILE A 17 1.59 -13.47 -6.57
CA ILE A 17 0.52 -14.30 -6.02
C ILE A 17 1.07 -15.66 -5.60
N ALA A 18 1.92 -16.28 -6.41
CA ALA A 18 2.53 -17.56 -6.08
C ALA A 18 3.43 -17.47 -4.83
N TRP A 19 4.23 -16.41 -4.71
CA TRP A 19 5.02 -16.14 -3.53
C TRP A 19 4.13 -15.89 -2.29
N ARG A 20 3.04 -15.14 -2.42
CA ARG A 20 2.15 -14.85 -1.29
C ARG A 20 1.32 -16.06 -0.85
N VAL A 21 0.88 -16.89 -1.80
CA VAL A 21 0.04 -18.06 -1.55
C VAL A 21 0.87 -19.28 -1.14
N TYR A 22 2.02 -19.50 -1.78
CA TYR A 22 2.84 -20.70 -1.60
C TYR A 22 4.23 -20.43 -1.04
N GLY A 23 4.62 -19.18 -0.79
CA GLY A 23 5.97 -18.83 -0.36
C GLY A 23 7.02 -18.91 -1.47
N ASP A 24 6.63 -19.35 -2.67
CA ASP A 24 7.55 -19.66 -3.77
C ASP A 24 6.98 -19.16 -5.11
N GLU A 25 7.66 -18.18 -5.69
CA GLU A 25 7.33 -17.58 -6.99
C GLU A 25 7.44 -18.57 -8.17
N SER A 26 8.20 -19.67 -8.04
CA SER A 26 8.32 -20.68 -9.10
C SER A 26 7.06 -21.54 -9.23
N LEU A 27 6.17 -21.50 -8.24
CA LEU A 27 4.90 -22.24 -8.22
C LEU A 27 3.80 -21.59 -9.08
N VAL A 28 4.11 -20.54 -9.85
CA VAL A 28 3.22 -19.94 -10.86
C VAL A 28 2.63 -20.95 -11.84
N TYR A 29 3.35 -22.03 -12.15
CA TYR A 29 2.85 -23.05 -13.08
C TYR A 29 1.57 -23.74 -12.58
N LEU A 30 1.37 -23.84 -11.25
CA LEU A 30 0.15 -24.39 -10.66
C LEU A 30 -1.02 -23.45 -10.91
N LEU A 31 -0.79 -22.15 -10.70
CA LEU A 31 -1.77 -21.12 -10.95
C LEU A 31 -2.19 -21.09 -12.42
N TYR A 32 -1.24 -21.20 -13.35
CA TYR A 32 -1.52 -21.30 -14.79
C TYR A 32 -2.37 -22.51 -15.16
N ARG A 33 -2.07 -23.68 -14.58
CA ARG A 33 -2.78 -24.91 -14.89
C ARG A 33 -4.24 -24.85 -14.43
N GLU A 34 -4.47 -24.27 -13.26
CA GLU A 34 -5.81 -24.16 -12.69
C GLU A 34 -6.60 -22.98 -13.23
N ASN A 35 -5.92 -21.95 -13.75
CA ASN A 35 -6.54 -20.72 -14.26
C ASN A 35 -6.20 -20.44 -15.73
N PRO A 36 -6.53 -21.36 -16.67
CA PRO A 36 -6.17 -21.21 -18.08
C PRO A 36 -6.82 -19.97 -18.74
N LYS A 37 -7.89 -19.44 -18.14
CA LYS A 37 -8.61 -18.25 -18.62
C LYS A 37 -7.78 -16.97 -18.53
N TYR A 38 -6.84 -16.90 -17.60
CA TYR A 38 -6.08 -15.69 -17.29
C TYR A 38 -4.63 -15.75 -17.80
N LEU A 39 -4.27 -16.77 -18.60
CA LEU A 39 -2.91 -16.95 -19.12
C LEU A 39 -2.42 -15.79 -20.01
N ASP A 40 -3.35 -15.08 -20.64
CA ASP A 40 -3.04 -13.89 -21.45
C ASP A 40 -2.88 -12.62 -20.60
N THR A 41 -3.22 -12.70 -19.31
CA THR A 41 -3.14 -11.60 -18.35
C THR A 41 -1.79 -11.67 -17.62
N PHE A 42 -0.96 -10.65 -17.82
CA PHE A 42 0.33 -10.52 -17.15
C PHE A 42 0.25 -9.71 -15.85
N ILE A 43 -0.62 -8.69 -15.84
CA ILE A 43 -0.90 -7.81 -14.70
C ILE A 43 -2.39 -7.90 -14.43
N PHE A 44 -2.74 -8.23 -13.20
CA PHE A 44 -4.12 -8.34 -12.77
C PHE A 44 -4.67 -6.99 -12.29
N ASP A 45 -5.91 -6.73 -12.66
CA ASP A 45 -6.73 -5.72 -12.01
C ASP A 45 -7.21 -6.22 -10.64
N GLU A 46 -7.69 -5.29 -9.82
CA GLU A 46 -8.37 -5.59 -8.57
C GLU A 46 -9.62 -6.45 -8.81
N GLY A 47 -9.83 -7.44 -7.93
CA GLY A 47 -11.08 -8.20 -7.87
C GLY A 47 -11.12 -9.46 -8.75
N VAL A 48 -10.02 -9.86 -9.38
CA VAL A 48 -9.96 -11.11 -10.13
C VAL A 48 -9.82 -12.29 -9.15
N LYS A 49 -10.70 -13.29 -9.30
CA LYS A 49 -10.71 -14.49 -8.47
C LYS A 49 -9.94 -15.61 -9.14
N LEU A 50 -8.79 -15.97 -8.58
CA LEU A 50 -7.95 -17.06 -9.05
C LEU A 50 -8.09 -18.28 -8.13
N TYR A 51 -8.30 -19.44 -8.74
CA TYR A 51 -8.35 -20.70 -8.01
C TYR A 51 -6.93 -21.18 -7.71
N CYS A 52 -6.61 -21.32 -6.42
CA CYS A 52 -5.31 -21.75 -5.95
C CYS A 52 -5.46 -23.15 -5.33
N PRO A 53 -4.88 -24.20 -5.94
CA PRO A 53 -4.91 -25.54 -5.39
C PRO A 53 -4.16 -25.56 -4.05
N GLU A 54 -4.71 -26.25 -3.05
CA GLU A 54 -4.05 -26.36 -1.75
C GLU A 54 -2.81 -27.24 -1.89
N VAL A 55 -1.64 -26.62 -1.79
CA VAL A 55 -0.35 -27.29 -1.68
C VAL A 55 0.15 -27.01 -0.28
N GLU A 56 0.45 -28.07 0.47
CA GLU A 56 1.09 -27.94 1.78
C GLU A 56 2.53 -27.43 1.59
N VAL A 57 2.66 -26.13 1.36
CA VAL A 57 3.91 -25.40 1.52
C VAL A 57 3.74 -24.63 2.83
N ILE A 58 4.53 -25.00 3.82
CA ILE A 58 4.46 -24.44 5.17
C ILE A 58 4.98 -22.99 5.05
N ASN A 59 4.08 -22.03 4.90
CA ASN A 59 4.42 -20.60 4.92
C ASN A 59 4.34 -20.11 6.37
N GLU A 60 5.47 -19.68 6.92
CA GLU A 60 5.58 -19.16 8.30
C GLU A 60 5.35 -17.64 8.37
N ASP A 61 5.01 -16.99 7.25
CA ASP A 61 5.11 -15.52 7.09
C ASP A 61 3.83 -14.88 6.51
N GLU A 62 2.65 -15.10 7.10
CA GLU A 62 1.39 -14.48 6.66
C GLU A 62 0.91 -13.28 7.50
N ASP A 63 1.82 -12.58 8.19
CA ASP A 63 1.51 -11.39 8.99
C ASP A 63 2.46 -10.22 8.68
N GLU A 64 2.43 -9.65 7.47
CA GLU A 64 3.02 -8.31 7.24
C GLU A 64 2.07 -7.43 6.41
N ASP A 65 1.18 -6.78 7.16
CA ASP A 65 1.04 -5.31 7.25
C ASP A 65 1.11 -4.55 5.92
N ALA A 66 -0.07 -4.20 5.38
CA ALA A 66 -0.13 -3.13 4.39
C ALA A 66 0.15 -1.81 5.12
N PRO A 67 1.10 -0.98 4.65
CA PRO A 67 1.51 0.22 5.37
C PRO A 67 0.39 1.26 5.45
N GLU A 68 0.26 1.90 6.62
CA GLU A 68 -0.78 2.88 7.02
C GLU A 68 -0.92 4.13 6.12
N TRP A 69 -0.14 4.29 5.05
CA TRP A 69 -0.19 5.49 4.19
C TRP A 69 -1.33 5.51 3.16
N GLN A 70 -2.22 4.51 3.17
CA GLN A 70 -3.40 4.42 2.29
C GLN A 70 -4.70 4.85 3.00
N GLU A 71 -4.63 5.66 4.06
CA GLU A 71 -5.80 6.36 4.57
C GLU A 71 -5.95 7.70 3.81
N ASP A 72 -6.76 7.65 2.76
CA ASP A 72 -7.33 8.84 2.13
C ASP A 72 -8.30 9.51 3.13
N GLU A 73 -7.80 10.41 4.00
CA GLU A 73 -8.63 11.41 4.69
C GLU A 73 -8.76 12.66 3.79
N ASP A 74 -9.64 12.52 2.80
CA ASP A 74 -10.39 13.64 2.20
C ASP A 74 -11.39 14.12 3.27
N ASP A 75 -11.18 15.31 3.88
CA ASP A 75 -12.22 16.34 4.10
C ASP A 75 -11.70 17.50 5.00
N GLU A 76 -11.71 18.71 4.42
CA GLU A 76 -12.10 19.99 5.04
C GLU A 76 -11.77 20.26 6.53
N ASP A 77 -10.77 21.12 6.77
CA ASP A 77 -10.99 22.20 7.73
C ASP A 77 -10.33 23.51 7.28
N ALA A 78 -11.15 24.55 7.35
CA ALA A 78 -10.91 25.88 6.87
C ALA A 78 -10.97 26.80 8.09
N GLU A 79 -9.82 27.23 8.60
CA GLU A 79 -9.79 28.37 9.51
C GLU A 79 -8.42 29.06 9.49
N GLU A 80 -8.42 30.20 8.82
CA GLU A 80 -7.86 31.47 9.29
C GLU A 80 -7.19 31.43 10.69
N ASP A 81 -5.85 31.35 10.75
CA ASP A 81 -5.15 31.74 11.97
C ASP A 81 -4.28 32.97 11.77
N ALA A 82 -4.81 34.04 12.35
CA ALA A 82 -4.24 35.34 12.54
C ALA A 82 -2.96 35.26 13.37
N LEU A 83 -1.80 35.50 12.73
CA LEU A 83 -0.65 36.04 13.47
C LEU A 83 -0.71 37.56 13.42
N ASP A 84 -1.63 38.04 14.25
CA ASP A 84 -1.73 39.36 14.84
C ASP A 84 -0.49 39.65 15.70
N GLY A 85 0.07 40.85 15.54
CA GLY A 85 0.53 41.65 16.68
C GLY A 85 1.80 41.25 17.43
N VAL A 86 2.96 41.67 16.90
CA VAL A 86 3.90 42.43 17.74
C VAL A 86 4.50 43.57 16.93
N SER A 87 3.75 44.68 16.90
CA SER A 87 4.36 46.01 16.82
C SER A 87 4.66 46.45 18.24
N ASP A 88 5.88 46.92 18.51
CA ASP A 88 6.08 48.05 19.42
C ASP A 88 7.36 48.79 19.03
N GLU A 89 7.16 50.08 18.73
CA GLU A 89 8.13 51.07 18.31
C GLU A 89 8.70 51.81 19.54
N GLY A 90 9.88 52.45 19.41
CA GLY A 90 10.37 53.48 20.35
C GLY A 90 11.81 53.23 20.79
N ASP A 91 12.86 53.85 20.23
CA ASP A 91 13.21 55.30 20.14
C ASP A 91 13.93 55.82 21.40
N GLU A 92 14.89 56.72 21.14
CA GLU A 92 15.61 57.63 22.06
C GLU A 92 16.77 57.05 22.91
N ASP A 93 17.90 57.73 23.17
CA ASP A 93 18.72 58.76 22.51
C ASP A 93 20.00 58.88 23.40
N GLU A 94 21.05 59.53 22.87
CA GLU A 94 22.21 60.15 23.56
C GLU A 94 23.08 59.35 24.55
N GLU A 95 24.40 59.22 24.27
CA GLU A 95 25.46 59.63 25.22
C GLU A 95 26.68 60.20 24.46
N ASP A 96 27.14 61.34 24.98
CA ASP A 96 28.08 62.33 24.46
C ASP A 96 29.56 62.02 24.77
N GLU A 97 30.46 62.74 24.07
CA GLU A 97 31.84 63.14 24.43
C GLU A 97 32.93 62.13 24.87
N SER A 98 34.03 62.05 24.08
CA SER A 98 35.42 62.40 24.48
C SER A 98 36.44 62.25 23.34
#